data_AF-A0A2V1HSV8-F1
#
_entry.id   AF-A0A2V1HSV8-F1
#
_cell.length_a   1.000
_cell.length_b   1.000
_cell.length_c   1.000
_cell.angle_alpha   90.00
_cell.angle_beta   90.00
_cell.angle_gamma   90.00
#
_symmetry.space_group_name_H-M   'P 1'
#
loop_
_entity.id
_entity.type
_entity.pdbx_description
1 polymer ?
#
loop_
_entity_poly.entity_id
_entity_poly.type
_entity_poly.pdbx_seq_one_letter_code
_entity_poly.pdbx_strand_id
1 'polypeptide(L)' 'MAERKSRRVRTEPVPGSDPTPQLPQQVVKASEDADEGWGGQPSRGSKSGNEEQLLRDKPPHY' A
#
# COMPACT_ATOMS: atom_id res chain seq x y z
N MET A 1 25.51 2.62 17.14
CA MET A 1 24.41 2.13 16.28
C MET A 1 23.56 3.33 15.92
N ALA A 2 23.41 3.67 14.64
CA ALA A 2 22.69 4.87 14.23
C ALA A 2 21.17 4.66 14.35
N GLU A 3 20.48 5.58 15.02
CA GLU A 3 19.04 5.55 15.21
C GLU A 3 18.32 5.84 13.88
N ARG A 4 17.35 5.00 13.50
CA ARG A 4 16.58 5.19 12.26
C ARG A 4 15.60 6.34 12.45
N LYS A 5 15.95 7.52 11.94
CA LYS A 5 15.06 8.68 11.95
C LYS A 5 13.92 8.49 10.93
N SER A 6 12.67 8.65 11.40
CA SER A 6 11.50 8.63 10.52
C SER A 6 11.58 9.76 9.48
N ARG A 7 11.39 9.43 8.20
CA ARG A 7 11.35 10.40 7.09
C ARG A 7 9.96 10.97 6.82
N ARG A 8 8.93 10.49 7.52
CA ARG A 8 7.54 10.91 7.29
C ARG A 8 7.22 12.15 8.10
N VAL A 9 6.68 13.17 7.44
CA VAL A 9 6.07 14.34 8.07
C VAL A 9 4.85 13.86 8.86
N ARG A 10 4.70 14.32 10.10
CA ARG A 10 3.54 14.08 10.95
C ARG A 10 2.96 15.43 11.36
N THR A 11 1.64 15.49 11.49
CA THR A 11 0.91 16.63 12.04
C THR A 11 0.63 16.38 13.51
N GLU A 12 0.65 17.44 14.32
CA GLU A 12 0.18 17.38 15.70
C GLU A 12 -1.33 17.08 15.73
N PRO A 13 -1.82 16.29 16.70
CA PRO A 13 -3.23 16.04 16.87
C PRO A 13 -3.97 17.32 17.31
N VAL A 14 -5.22 17.46 16.86
CA VAL A 14 -6.08 18.61 17.20
C VAL A 14 -6.50 18.53 18.69
N PRO A 15 -6.63 19.64 19.44
CA PRO A 15 -7.15 19.61 20.81
C PRO A 15 -8.52 18.93 20.90
N GLY A 16 -8.68 18.03 21.87
CA GLY A 16 -9.89 17.20 22.01
C GLY A 16 -9.90 15.92 21.15
N SER A 17 -8.83 15.65 20.41
CA SER A 17 -8.64 14.35 19.74
C SER A 17 -8.52 13.24 20.78
N ASP A 18 -9.06 12.07 20.43
CA ASP A 18 -8.92 10.85 21.22
C ASP A 18 -7.43 10.51 21.39
N PRO A 19 -6.90 10.44 22.64
CA PRO A 19 -5.51 10.07 22.90
C PRO A 19 -5.20 8.62 22.53
N THR A 20 -6.23 7.79 22.36
CA THR A 20 -6.18 6.39 22.01
C THR A 20 -6.98 6.13 20.74
N PRO A 21 -6.56 6.69 19.59
CA PRO A 21 -7.26 6.47 18.33
C PRO A 21 -7.38 4.96 18.11
N GLN A 22 -8.59 4.51 17.81
CA GLN A 22 -8.81 3.10 17.51
C GLN A 22 -7.88 2.69 16.37
N LEU A 23 -6.93 1.80 16.68
CA LEU A 23 -6.15 1.14 15.65
C LEU A 23 -7.12 0.45 14.70
N PRO A 24 -6.85 0.40 13.38
CA PRO A 24 -7.72 -0.31 12.47
C PRO A 24 -7.82 -1.77 12.93
N GLN A 25 -8.98 -2.12 13.49
CA GLN A 25 -9.36 -3.51 13.66
C GLN A 25 -9.47 -4.14 12.26
N GLN A 26 -9.47 -5.47 12.16
CA GLN A 26 -9.75 -6.12 10.88
C GLN A 26 -11.06 -5.56 10.34
N VAL A 27 -10.96 -4.76 9.27
CA VAL A 27 -12.11 -4.08 8.68
C VAL A 27 -13.00 -5.16 8.08
N VAL A 28 -14.21 -5.31 8.61
CA VAL A 28 -15.22 -6.15 7.99
C VAL A 28 -15.68 -5.42 6.74
N LYS A 29 -15.20 -5.86 5.58
CA LYS A 29 -15.59 -5.32 4.28
C LYS A 29 -17.03 -5.69 3.97
N ALA A 30 -17.78 -4.79 3.33
CA ALA A 30 -19.05 -5.14 2.72
C ALA A 30 -18.79 -6.10 1.54
N SER A 31 -19.81 -6.88 1.16
CA SER A 31 -19.69 -7.81 0.02
C SER A 31 -19.44 -7.10 -1.32
N GLU A 32 -19.80 -5.83 -1.42
CA GLU A 32 -19.52 -4.97 -2.58
C GLU A 32 -18.10 -4.39 -2.59
N ASP A 33 -17.44 -4.30 -1.43
CA ASP A 33 -16.05 -3.85 -1.28
C ASP A 33 -15.03 -4.98 -1.52
N ALA A 34 -15.49 -6.08 -2.12
CA ALA A 34 -14.68 -7.22 -2.45
C ALA A 34 -13.60 -6.80 -3.47
N ASP A 35 -12.34 -7.16 -3.20
CA ASP A 35 -11.20 -6.74 -4.02
C ASP A 35 -11.32 -7.25 -5.47
N GLU A 36 -12.10 -8.32 -5.67
CA GLU A 36 -12.44 -8.96 -6.94
C GLU A 36 -13.06 -7.98 -7.95
N GLY A 37 -13.89 -7.04 -7.50
CA GLY A 37 -14.50 -6.02 -8.36
C GLY A 37 -13.51 -4.97 -8.86
N TRP A 38 -12.35 -4.85 -8.20
CA TRP A 38 -11.30 -3.87 -8.47
C TRP A 38 -10.07 -4.47 -9.15
N GLY A 39 -10.17 -5.71 -9.64
CA GLY A 39 -9.06 -6.42 -10.28
C GLY A 39 -8.28 -7.35 -9.36
N GLY A 40 -8.76 -7.59 -8.14
CA GLY A 40 -8.18 -8.49 -7.15
C GLY A 40 -6.88 -7.98 -6.53
N GLN A 41 -6.50 -8.56 -5.39
CA GLN A 41 -5.14 -8.36 -4.87
C GLN A 41 -4.19 -9.15 -5.78
N PRO A 42 -3.20 -8.53 -6.46
CA PRO A 42 -2.21 -9.30 -7.18
C PRO A 42 -1.55 -10.25 -6.17
N SER A 43 -1.54 -11.55 -6.46
CA SER A 43 -0.85 -12.49 -5.58
C SER A 43 0.58 -11.98 -5.42
N ARG A 44 1.07 -11.92 -4.18
CA ARG A 44 2.42 -11.40 -3.85
C ARG A 44 3.57 -12.20 -4.53
N GLY A 45 3.27 -13.11 -5.45
CA GLY A 45 4.22 -13.88 -6.25
C GLY A 45 4.01 -13.83 -7.77
N SER A 46 3.01 -13.10 -8.31
CA SER A 46 2.82 -13.01 -9.77
C SER A 46 3.73 -11.94 -10.39
N LYS A 47 5.05 -12.15 -10.29
CA LYS A 47 6.08 -11.34 -10.95
C LYS A 47 6.61 -11.96 -12.22
N SER A 48 6.14 -13.13 -12.62
CA SER A 48 6.86 -13.93 -13.61
C SER A 48 6.47 -13.68 -15.07
N GLY A 49 5.33 -13.02 -15.35
CA GLY A 49 4.86 -12.87 -16.75
C GLY A 49 5.03 -11.47 -17.33
N ASN A 50 4.39 -10.48 -16.71
CA ASN A 50 4.29 -9.12 -17.26
C ASN A 50 5.59 -8.31 -17.08
N GLU A 51 6.24 -8.41 -15.91
CA GLU A 51 7.49 -7.69 -15.64
C GLU A 51 8.60 -8.07 -16.65
N GLU A 52 8.67 -9.32 -17.05
CA GLU A 52 9.66 -9.79 -18.03
C GLU A 52 9.37 -9.28 -19.44
N GLN A 53 8.09 -9.24 -19.85
CA GLN A 53 7.69 -8.65 -21.14
C GLN A 53 7.99 -7.15 -21.18
N LEU A 54 7.65 -6.42 -20.11
CA LEU A 54 7.94 -4.98 -20.01
C LEU A 54 9.44 -4.65 -20.05
N LEU A 55 10.28 -5.52 -19.48
CA LEU A 55 11.73 -5.38 -19.58
C LEU A 55 12.25 -5.60 -21.00
N ARG A 56 11.66 -6.54 -21.75
CA ARG A 56 12.02 -6.80 -23.16
C ARG A 56 11.53 -5.69 -24.08
N ASP A 57 10.34 -5.17 -23.83
CA ASP A 57 9.67 -4.16 -24.67
C ASP A 57 10.13 -2.73 -24.38
N LYS A 58 11.05 -2.55 -23.43
CA LYS A 58 11.58 -1.22 -23.07
C LYS A 58 12.39 -0.65 -24.24
N PRO A 59 11.93 0.40 -24.92
CA PRO A 59 12.66 0.97 -26.04
C PRO A 59 14.01 1.54 -25.56
N PRO A 60 15.03 1.58 -26.43
CA PRO A 60 16.29 2.22 -26.10
C PRO A 60 16.04 3.70 -25.78
N HIS A 61 16.57 4.17 -24.66
CA HIS A 61 16.58 5.61 -24.36
C HIS A 61 17.53 6.27 -25.35
N TYR A 62 16.98 7.02 -26.31
CA TYR A 62 17.74 7.95 -27.15
C TYR A 62 17.41 9.39 -26.74
#